data_AF-A0A968BS73-F1
#
_entry.id   AF-A0A968BS73-F1
#
_cell.length_a   1.000
_cell.length_b   1.000
_cell.length_c   1.000
_cell.angle_alpha   90.00
_cell.angle_beta   90.00
_cell.angle_gamma   90.00
#
_symmetry.space_group_name_H-M   'P 1'
#
loop_
_entity.id
_entity.type
_entity.pdbx_description
1 polymer ?
#
loop_
_entity_poly.entity_id
_entity_poly.type
_entity_poly.pdbx_seq_one_letter_code
_entity_poly.pdbx_strand_id
1 'polypeptide(L)'
;SSGGLVNMSPPGIGPGYQVPFAEQVRREAGIATAAVGLITKPELADEIVRNGRADLVALGRELLRHPHWPLDAARTLGHEISWPRQYRRSRLSRAVKG
;
A
#
# COMPACT_ATOMS: atom_id res chain seq x y z
N SER A 1 8.23 16.51 11.65
CA SER A 1 8.43 15.60 10.50
C SER A 1 7.10 14.94 10.16
N SER A 2 6.64 15.06 8.91
CA SER A 2 5.40 14.41 8.45
C SER A 2 5.52 12.89 8.42
N GLY A 3 6.73 12.32 8.44
CA GLY A 3 6.98 10.88 8.53
C GLY A 3 6.88 10.30 9.95
N GLY A 4 6.49 11.09 10.95
CA GLY A 4 6.34 10.62 12.34
C GLY A 4 7.66 10.36 13.08
N LEU A 5 8.77 10.95 12.62
CA LEU A 5 10.10 10.82 13.25
C LEU A 5 10.30 11.75 14.45
N VAL A 6 9.41 12.71 14.66
CA VAL A 6 9.47 13.64 15.79
C VAL A 6 8.23 13.44 16.66
N ASN A 7 8.31 13.78 17.94
CA ASN A 7 7.20 13.69 18.90
C ASN A 7 6.12 14.78 18.67
N MET A 8 5.72 14.94 17.42
CA MET A 8 4.67 15.85 16.97
C MET A 8 3.96 15.16 15.81
N SER A 9 2.67 14.91 15.98
CA SER A 9 1.81 14.39 14.92
C SER A 9 1.56 15.48 13.88
N PRO A 10 1.80 15.24 12.58
CA PRO A 10 1.29 16.15 11.56
C PRO A 10 -0.24 16.33 11.69
N PRO A 11 -0.77 17.53 11.40
CA PRO A 11 -2.22 17.75 11.37
C PRO A 11 -2.86 16.93 10.23
N GLY A 12 -4.10 16.47 10.44
CA GLY A 12 -4.87 15.75 9.40
C GLY A 12 -4.41 14.32 9.10
N ILE A 13 -3.84 13.61 10.09
CA ILE A 13 -3.45 12.21 9.93
C ILE A 13 -4.67 11.34 9.64
N GLY A 14 -4.61 10.63 8.51
CA GLY A 14 -5.56 9.61 8.09
C GLY A 14 -4.94 8.70 7.03
N PRO A 15 -5.65 7.67 6.58
CA PRO A 15 -5.20 6.80 5.50
C PRO A 15 -4.80 7.61 4.26
N GLY A 16 -3.57 7.43 3.78
CA GLY A 16 -3.09 8.10 2.56
C GLY A 16 -2.81 9.59 2.69
N TYR A 17 -2.63 10.15 3.90
CA TYR A 17 -2.45 11.60 4.09
C TYR A 17 -1.25 12.21 3.32
N GLN A 18 -0.28 11.40 2.87
CA GLN A 18 0.85 11.88 2.06
C GLN A 18 0.68 11.60 0.55
N VAL A 19 -0.36 10.88 0.12
CA VAL A 19 -0.61 10.56 -1.29
C VAL A 19 -0.73 11.82 -2.17
N PRO A 20 -1.41 12.91 -1.76
CA PRO A 20 -1.48 14.12 -2.57
C PRO A 20 -0.11 14.70 -2.92
N PHE A 21 0.89 14.58 -2.04
CA PHE A 21 2.25 15.05 -2.32
C PHE A 21 2.96 14.18 -3.36
N ALA A 22 2.81 12.84 -3.26
CA ALA A 22 3.38 11.93 -4.26
C ALA A 22 2.75 12.15 -5.64
N GLU A 23 1.44 12.41 -5.68
CA GLU A 23 0.71 12.70 -6.91
C GLU A 23 1.13 14.04 -7.52
N GLN A 24 1.28 15.07 -6.70
CA GLN A 24 1.72 16.39 -7.15
C GLN A 24 3.12 16.30 -7.77
N VAL A 25 4.08 15.68 -7.09
CA VAL A 25 5.46 15.52 -7.61
C VAL A 25 5.46 14.71 -8.90
N ARG A 26 4.66 13.63 -8.98
CA ARG A 26 4.55 12.82 -10.20
C ARG A 26 4.06 13.63 -11.40
N ARG A 27 3.02 14.44 -11.19
CA ARG A 27 2.38 15.23 -12.27
C ARG A 27 3.21 16.43 -12.68
N GLU A 28 3.75 17.17 -11.71
CA GLU A 28 4.41 18.45 -11.95
C GLU A 28 5.87 18.28 -12.34
N ALA A 29 6.59 17.32 -11.73
CA ALA A 29 7.99 17.07 -12.04
C ALA A 29 8.18 15.95 -13.08
N GLY A 30 7.12 15.20 -13.44
CA GLY A 30 7.18 14.15 -14.45
C GLY A 30 8.08 12.97 -14.07
N ILE A 31 8.39 12.79 -12.79
CA ILE A 31 9.24 11.73 -12.26
C ILE A 31 8.40 10.67 -11.54
N ALA A 32 8.84 9.41 -11.59
CA ALA A 32 8.17 8.33 -10.88
C ALA A 32 8.18 8.56 -9.36
N THR A 33 7.06 8.29 -8.70
CA THR A 33 6.92 8.47 -7.24
C THR A 33 6.43 7.22 -6.53
N ALA A 34 6.80 7.11 -5.25
CA ALA A 34 6.27 6.11 -4.33
C ALA A 34 5.43 6.80 -3.25
N ALA A 35 4.16 6.43 -3.12
CA ALA A 35 3.29 6.91 -2.06
C ALA A 35 3.56 6.19 -0.74
N VAL A 36 3.45 6.94 0.36
CA VAL A 36 3.57 6.47 1.75
C VAL A 36 2.45 7.08 2.61
N GLY A 37 2.42 6.73 3.89
CA GLY A 37 1.58 7.42 4.89
C GLY A 37 0.27 6.70 5.17
N LEU A 38 0.25 5.88 6.23
CA LEU A 38 -0.92 5.13 6.70
C LEU A 38 -1.68 4.33 5.63
N ILE A 39 -0.96 3.82 4.63
CA ILE A 39 -1.52 2.88 3.66
C ILE A 39 -1.48 1.49 4.30
N THR A 40 -2.65 0.91 4.59
CA THR A 40 -2.77 -0.40 5.26
C THR A 40 -3.79 -1.33 4.59
N LYS A 41 -4.67 -0.79 3.75
CA LYS A 41 -5.74 -1.53 3.05
C LYS A 41 -5.32 -1.84 1.62
N PRO A 42 -5.47 -3.09 1.13
CA PRO A 42 -5.18 -3.45 -0.26
C PRO A 42 -5.89 -2.56 -1.28
N GLU A 43 -7.15 -2.20 -1.00
CA GLU A 43 -7.99 -1.38 -1.88
C GLU A 43 -7.42 0.03 -2.05
N LEU A 44 -6.91 0.63 -0.97
CA LEU A 44 -6.27 1.94 -1.03
C LEU A 44 -4.95 1.88 -1.81
N ALA A 45 -4.14 0.84 -1.59
CA ALA A 45 -2.89 0.68 -2.34
C ALA A 45 -3.14 0.50 -3.84
N ASP A 46 -4.16 -0.29 -4.20
CA ASP A 46 -4.57 -0.51 -5.58
C ASP A 46 -5.12 0.76 -6.23
N GLU A 47 -5.97 1.51 -5.52
CA GLU A 47 -6.52 2.80 -5.98
C GLU A 47 -5.41 3.80 -6.33
N ILE A 48 -4.43 3.97 -5.44
CA ILE A 48 -3.31 4.90 -5.63
C ILE A 48 -2.57 4.63 -6.95
N VAL A 49 -2.28 3.35 -7.24
CA VAL A 49 -1.53 2.96 -8.44
C VAL A 49 -2.43 3.02 -9.68
N ARG A 50 -3.64 2.44 -9.62
CA ARG A 50 -4.55 2.38 -10.77
C ARG A 50 -5.00 3.76 -11.26
N ASN A 51 -5.13 4.71 -10.34
CA ASN A 51 -5.50 6.09 -10.67
C ASN A 51 -4.29 6.97 -11.01
N GLY A 52 -3.08 6.40 -11.10
CA GLY A 52 -1.86 7.13 -11.47
C GLY A 52 -1.44 8.20 -10.47
N ARG A 53 -1.83 8.04 -9.20
CA ARG A 53 -1.48 8.96 -8.11
C ARG A 53 -0.06 8.73 -7.61
N ALA A 54 0.46 7.51 -7.76
CA ALA A 54 1.87 7.17 -7.63
C ALA A 54 2.18 5.93 -8.47
N ASP A 55 3.45 5.69 -8.76
CA ASP A 55 3.90 4.51 -9.51
C ASP A 55 4.14 3.32 -8.58
N LEU A 56 4.40 3.58 -7.30
CA LEU A 56 4.59 2.57 -6.25
C LEU A 56 3.87 2.96 -4.96
N VAL A 57 3.62 1.95 -4.12
CA VAL A 57 3.19 2.12 -2.72
C VAL A 57 4.24 1.51 -1.81
N ALA A 58 4.75 2.30 -0.87
CA ALA A 58 5.69 1.85 0.14
C ALA A 58 5.00 1.72 1.51
N LEU A 59 5.08 0.51 2.05
CA LEU A 59 4.47 0.14 3.33
C LEU A 59 5.53 0.14 4.44
N GLY A 60 5.26 0.87 5.53
CA GLY A 60 6.12 0.91 6.71
C GLY A 60 5.62 -0.04 7.80
N ARG A 61 5.02 0.54 8.85
CA ARG A 61 4.51 -0.18 10.03
C ARG A 61 3.56 -1.34 9.73
N GLU A 62 2.88 -1.33 8.59
CA GLU A 62 2.03 -2.43 8.19
C GLU A 62 2.82 -3.71 7.94
N LEU A 63 3.95 -3.64 7.21
CA LEU A 63 4.80 -4.81 6.98
C LEU A 63 5.50 -5.31 8.25
N LEU A 64 5.71 -4.44 9.24
CA LEU A 64 6.26 -4.85 10.55
C LEU A 64 5.28 -5.70 11.35
N ARG A 65 3.98 -5.36 11.31
CA ARG A 65 2.93 -6.12 12.01
C ARG A 65 2.40 -7.29 11.19
N HIS A 66 2.45 -7.17 9.86
CA HIS A 66 1.89 -8.12 8.93
C HIS A 66 2.84 -8.35 7.74
N PRO A 67 3.87 -9.20 7.90
CA PRO A 67 4.90 -9.40 6.87
C PRO A 67 4.38 -10.10 5.60
N HIS A 68 3.28 -10.87 5.71
CA HIS A 68 2.63 -11.52 4.57
C HIS A 68 1.57 -10.64 3.88
N TRP A 69 1.47 -9.36 4.25
CA TRP A 69 0.49 -8.42 3.69
C TRP A 69 0.38 -8.48 2.16
N PRO A 70 1.47 -8.58 1.35
CA PRO A 70 1.34 -8.69 -0.10
C PRO A 70 0.57 -9.92 -0.58
N LEU A 71 0.68 -11.05 0.13
CA LEU A 71 -0.05 -12.28 -0.19
C LEU A 71 -1.56 -12.09 0.08
N ASP A 72 -1.89 -11.46 1.20
CA ASP A 72 -3.26 -11.13 1.54
C ASP A 72 -3.86 -10.05 0.64
N ALA A 73 -3.08 -9.04 0.25
CA ALA A 73 -3.50 -8.02 -0.69
C ALA A 73 -3.85 -8.63 -2.05
N ALA A 74 -3.01 -9.53 -2.57
CA ALA A 74 -3.30 -10.25 -3.80
C ALA A 74 -4.60 -11.06 -3.70
N ARG A 75 -4.82 -11.77 -2.58
CA ARG A 75 -6.06 -12.51 -2.34
C ARG A 75 -7.29 -11.60 -2.29
N THR A 76 -7.21 -10.49 -1.55
CA THR A 76 -8.31 -9.51 -1.39
C THR A 76 -8.68 -8.86 -2.73
N LEU A 77 -7.67 -8.50 -3.53
CA LEU A 77 -7.85 -7.89 -4.85
C LEU A 77 -8.17 -8.92 -5.95
N GLY A 78 -8.18 -10.22 -5.64
CA GLY A 78 -8.47 -11.29 -6.58
C GLY A 78 -7.37 -11.58 -7.60
N HIS A 79 -6.12 -11.23 -7.29
CA HIS A 79 -4.95 -11.52 -8.10
C HIS A 79 -4.31 -12.85 -7.72
N GLU A 80 -4.03 -13.69 -8.72
CA GLU A 80 -3.21 -14.88 -8.53
C GLU A 80 -1.73 -14.52 -8.62
N ILE A 81 -0.96 -14.91 -7.61
CA ILE A 81 0.49 -14.70 -7.53
C ILE A 81 1.20 -16.00 -7.19
N SER A 82 2.50 -16.05 -7.51
CA SER A 82 3.35 -17.16 -7.08
C SER A 82 3.60 -17.07 -5.57
N TRP A 83 3.27 -18.14 -4.85
CA TRP A 83 3.61 -18.30 -3.44
C TRP A 83 4.96 -18.99 -3.30
N PRO A 84 5.78 -18.65 -2.27
CA PRO A 84 6.95 -19.45 -1.92
C PRO A 84 6.58 -20.93 -1.82
N ARG A 85 7.42 -21.82 -2.37
CA ARG A 85 7.10 -23.25 -2.54
C ARG A 85 6.58 -23.89 -1.25
N GLN A 86 7.19 -23.53 -0.13
CA GLN A 86 6.94 -24.00 1.22
C GLN A 86 5.56 -23.57 1.75
N TYR A 87 5.02 -22.44 1.29
CA TYR A 87 3.75 -21.87 1.75
C TYR A 87 2.57 -22.19 0.83
N ARG A 88 2.77 -22.94 -0.25
CA ARG A 88 1.68 -23.24 -1.20
C ARG A 88 0.47 -23.91 -0.55
N ARG A 89 0.67 -24.72 0.51
CA ARG A 89 -0.40 -25.41 1.24
C ARG A 89 -1.14 -24.53 2.25
N SER A 90 -0.61 -23.36 2.61
CA SER A 90 -1.31 -22.39 3.46
C SER A 90 -2.13 -21.37 2.65
N ARG A 91 -2.12 -21.47 1.32
CA ARG A 91 -2.91 -20.61 0.46
C ARG A 91 -4.40 -20.82 0.72
N LEU A 92 -5.06 -19.81 1.27
CA LEU A 92 -6.50 -19.76 1.37
C LEU A 92 -7.10 -19.72 -0.04
N SER A 93 -8.16 -20.50 -0.27
CA SER A 93 -8.93 -20.42 -1.50
C SER A 93 -9.45 -18.99 -1.69
N ARG A 94 -9.63 -18.59 -2.95
CA ARG A 94 -10.12 -17.26 -3.34
C ARG A 94 -11.32 -16.86 -2.49
N ALA A 95 -11.32 -15.63 -1.98
CA ALA A 95 -12.48 -15.10 -1.27
C ALA A 95 -13.69 -15.15 -2.23
N VAL A 96 -14.76 -15.84 -1.80
CA VAL A 96 -16.04 -15.78 -2.51
C VAL A 96 -16.47 -14.31 -2.46
N LYS A 97 -16.58 -13.68 -3.63
CA LYS A 97 -17.28 -12.40 -3.73
C LYS A 97 -18.73 -12.70 -3.37
N GLY A 98 -19.17 -12.22 -2.20
CA GLY A 98 -20.60 -12.10 -1.88
C GLY A 98 -21.25 -11.05 -2.75
#